data_AF-A0A345EGC9-F1
#
_entry.id   AF-A0A345EGC9-F1
#
_cell.length_a   1.000
_cell.length_b   1.000
_cell.length_c   1.000
_cell.angle_alpha   90.00
_cell.angle_beta   90.00
_cell.angle_gamma   90.00
#
_symmetry.space_group_name_H-M   'P 1'
#
loop_
_entity.id
_entity.type
_entity.pdbx_description
1 polymer ?
#
loop_
_entity_poly.entity_id
_entity_poly.type
_entity_poly.pdbx_seq_one_letter_code
_entity_poly.pdbx_strand_id
1 'polypeptide(L)'
;MVAAESTTLTERQVEVLELRERGLTQREVAERLGTTGSNVSAIERAAERNVEQARRTLGLIRTIRSPVRLTVEAGTTFDDLIDTVYERGDEDGVKIDYCRPELYAHLFGRLEPHTSRNRLDTEVEIGLTREGEVKVFVDE
;
A
#
# COMPACT_ATOMS: atom_id res chain seq x y z
N MET A 1 -14.80 7.73 -9.59
CA MET A 1 -14.38 6.53 -10.35
C MET A 1 -13.05 6.84 -11.00
N VAL A 2 -12.08 5.93 -10.93
CA VAL A 2 -10.79 6.08 -11.63
C VAL A 2 -11.03 5.68 -13.09
N ALA A 3 -10.66 6.56 -14.03
CA ALA A 3 -10.84 6.31 -15.46
C ALA A 3 -9.74 5.39 -15.99
N ALA A 4 -10.06 4.50 -16.94
CA ALA A 4 -9.09 3.56 -17.52
C ALA A 4 -7.85 4.27 -18.09
N GLU A 5 -8.04 5.45 -18.70
CA GLU A 5 -6.99 6.32 -19.26
C GLU A 5 -5.93 6.79 -18.25
N SER A 6 -6.24 6.74 -16.95
CA SER A 6 -5.31 7.09 -15.86
C SER A 6 -4.55 5.88 -15.30
N THR A 7 -4.74 4.71 -15.90
CA THR A 7 -4.15 3.44 -15.46
C THR A 7 -3.33 2.80 -16.58
N THR A 8 -2.63 1.71 -16.27
CA THR A 8 -1.95 0.87 -17.26
C THR A 8 -2.88 -0.12 -17.97
N LEU A 9 -4.18 -0.12 -17.65
CA LEU A 9 -5.15 -1.02 -18.25
C LEU A 9 -5.75 -0.40 -19.51
N THR A 10 -5.94 -1.23 -20.54
CA THR A 10 -6.69 -0.81 -21.74
C THR A 10 -8.19 -0.82 -21.46
N GLU A 11 -8.96 -0.05 -22.23
CA GLU A 11 -10.43 -0.06 -22.15
C GLU A 11 -11.00 -1.48 -22.27
N ARG A 12 -10.43 -2.28 -23.18
CA ARG A 12 -10.84 -3.68 -23.37
C ARG A 12 -10.53 -4.56 -22.16
N GLN A 13 -9.40 -4.34 -21.47
CA GLN A 13 -9.09 -5.04 -20.23
C GLN A 13 -10.09 -4.68 -19.13
N VAL A 14 -10.42 -3.39 -19.00
CA VAL A 14 -11.43 -2.92 -18.04
C VAL A 14 -12.80 -3.55 -18.32
N GLU A 15 -13.25 -3.51 -19.57
CA GLU A 15 -14.52 -4.13 -19.99
C GLU A 15 -14.59 -5.62 -19.64
N VAL A 16 -13.50 -6.37 -19.89
CA VAL A 16 -13.43 -7.79 -19.53
C VAL A 16 -13.49 -7.99 -18.01
N LEU A 17 -12.71 -7.22 -17.24
CA LEU A 17 -12.72 -7.32 -15.77
C LEU A 17 -14.11 -7.00 -15.19
N GLU A 18 -14.78 -5.96 -15.67
CA GLU A 18 -16.13 -5.59 -15.20
C GLU A 18 -17.16 -6.71 -15.45
N LEU A 19 -17.09 -7.37 -16.60
CA LEU A 19 -17.99 -8.48 -16.90
C LEU A 19 -17.68 -9.70 -16.03
N ARG A 20 -16.41 -9.94 -15.71
CA ARG A 20 -15.99 -11.03 -14.82
C ARG A 20 -16.40 -10.79 -13.37
N GLU A 21 -16.30 -9.56 -12.87
CA GLU A 21 -16.81 -9.17 -11.54
C GLU A 21 -18.33 -9.34 -11.43
N ARG A 22 -19.06 -9.23 -12.55
CA ARG A 22 -20.51 -9.53 -12.62
C ARG A 22 -20.81 -11.04 -12.67
N GLY A 23 -19.79 -11.90 -12.60
CA GLY A 23 -19.93 -13.36 -12.54
C GLY A 23 -20.01 -14.07 -13.89
N LEU A 24 -19.87 -13.37 -15.03
CA LEU A 24 -19.90 -14.02 -16.35
C LEU A 24 -18.66 -14.89 -16.54
N THR A 25 -18.82 -16.06 -17.15
CA THR A 25 -17.72 -16.92 -17.59
C THR A 25 -16.96 -16.30 -18.77
N GLN A 26 -15.71 -16.70 -19.00
CA GLN A 26 -14.94 -16.26 -20.16
C GLN A 26 -15.65 -16.52 -21.50
N ARG A 27 -16.45 -17.59 -21.58
CA ARG A 27 -17.26 -17.91 -22.76
C ARG A 27 -18.39 -16.90 -22.96
N GLU A 28 -19.13 -16.57 -21.91
CA GLU A 28 -20.20 -15.57 -21.97
C GLU A 28 -19.66 -14.17 -22.28
N VAL A 29 -18.50 -13.82 -21.71
CA VAL A 29 -17.77 -12.59 -22.06
C VAL A 29 -17.37 -12.62 -23.54
N ALA A 30 -16.85 -13.73 -24.03
CA ALA A 30 -16.46 -13.87 -25.42
C ALA A 30 -17.64 -13.70 -26.39
N GLU A 31 -18.78 -14.33 -26.08
CA GLU A 31 -20.04 -14.18 -26.83
C GLU A 31 -20.50 -12.72 -26.84
N ARG A 32 -20.49 -12.05 -25.69
CA ARG A 32 -20.90 -10.65 -25.56
C ARG A 32 -20.00 -9.67 -26.31
N LEU A 33 -18.69 -9.94 -26.34
CA LEU A 33 -17.69 -9.08 -26.95
C LEU A 33 -17.38 -9.43 -28.42
N GLY A 34 -18.05 -10.44 -28.98
CA GLY A 34 -17.85 -10.89 -30.36
C GLY A 34 -16.44 -11.45 -30.60
N THR A 35 -15.90 -12.19 -29.65
CA THR A 35 -14.53 -12.72 -29.66
C THR A 35 -14.49 -14.20 -29.22
N THR A 36 -13.30 -14.78 -29.09
CA THR A 36 -13.10 -16.13 -28.56
C THR A 36 -12.78 -16.13 -27.07
N GLY A 37 -13.14 -17.23 -26.38
CA GLY A 37 -12.78 -17.42 -24.97
C GLY A 37 -11.27 -17.40 -24.73
N SER A 38 -10.48 -17.92 -25.68
CA SER A 38 -9.01 -17.85 -25.64
C SER A 38 -8.49 -16.41 -25.67
N ASN A 39 -9.13 -15.53 -26.44
CA ASN A 39 -8.77 -14.12 -26.47
C ASN A 39 -9.15 -13.42 -25.14
N VAL A 40 -10.33 -13.72 -24.58
CA VAL A 40 -10.74 -13.20 -23.25
C VAL A 40 -9.75 -13.64 -22.18
N SER A 41 -9.38 -14.92 -22.14
CA SER A 41 -8.36 -15.45 -21.22
C SER A 41 -7.00 -14.77 -21.40
N ALA A 42 -6.60 -14.43 -22.62
CA ALA A 42 -5.35 -13.70 -22.87
C ALA A 42 -5.44 -12.25 -22.34
N ILE A 43 -6.58 -11.58 -22.54
CA ILE A 43 -6.84 -10.23 -22.05
C ILE A 43 -6.85 -10.20 -20.51
N GLU A 44 -7.54 -11.13 -19.85
CA GLU A 44 -7.55 -11.25 -18.38
C GLU A 44 -6.15 -11.40 -17.82
N ARG A 45 -5.38 -12.37 -18.33
CA ARG A 45 -4.00 -12.59 -17.87
C ARG A 45 -3.11 -11.36 -18.08
N ALA A 46 -3.33 -10.61 -19.16
CA ALA A 46 -2.61 -9.36 -19.40
C ALA A 46 -3.01 -8.28 -18.40
N ALA A 47 -4.30 -8.17 -18.08
CA ALA A 47 -4.80 -7.23 -17.09
C ALA A 47 -4.25 -7.56 -15.68
N GLU A 48 -4.27 -8.83 -15.28
CA GLU A 48 -3.72 -9.31 -14.02
C GLU A 48 -2.23 -8.98 -13.89
N ARG A 49 -1.43 -9.24 -14.93
CA ARG A 49 -0.01 -8.85 -14.96
C ARG A 49 0.19 -7.35 -14.80
N ASN A 50 -0.63 -6.53 -15.47
CA ASN A 50 -0.54 -5.07 -15.36
C ASN A 50 -0.85 -4.60 -13.93
N VAL A 51 -1.89 -5.16 -13.29
CA VAL A 51 -2.25 -4.85 -11.89
C VAL A 51 -1.12 -5.29 -10.94
N GLU A 52 -0.60 -6.49 -11.13
CA GLU A 52 0.49 -7.03 -10.31
C GLU A 52 1.75 -6.16 -10.42
N GLN A 53 2.13 -5.75 -11.63
CA GLN A 53 3.25 -4.85 -11.87
C GLN A 53 3.02 -3.46 -11.25
N ALA A 54 1.82 -2.90 -11.36
CA ALA A 54 1.48 -1.63 -10.73
C ALA A 54 1.62 -1.71 -9.19
N ARG A 55 1.10 -2.78 -8.57
CA ARG A 55 1.28 -3.03 -7.12
C ARG A 55 2.75 -3.14 -6.74
N ARG A 56 3.54 -3.89 -7.50
CA ARG A 56 5.01 -3.98 -7.28
C ARG A 56 5.71 -2.64 -7.45
N THR A 57 5.28 -1.83 -8.41
CA THR A 57 5.84 -0.49 -8.65
C THR A 57 5.56 0.42 -7.45
N LEU A 58 4.33 0.40 -6.91
CA LEU A 58 4.00 1.11 -5.68
C LEU A 58 4.84 0.61 -4.51
N GLY A 59 5.02 -0.70 -4.36
CA GLY A 59 5.90 -1.30 -3.36
C GLY A 59 7.36 -0.82 -3.49
N LEU A 60 7.91 -0.82 -4.70
CA LEU A 60 9.26 -0.34 -4.99
C LEU A 60 9.41 1.15 -4.64
N ILE A 61 8.47 1.99 -5.05
CA ILE A 61 8.50 3.42 -4.71
C ILE A 61 8.39 3.64 -3.21
N ARG A 62 7.57 2.86 -2.50
CA ARG A 62 7.52 2.89 -1.03
C ARG A 62 8.88 2.57 -0.43
N THR A 63 9.56 1.52 -0.90
CA THR A 63 10.91 1.14 -0.43
C THR A 63 11.98 2.17 -0.77
N ILE A 64 11.95 2.76 -1.98
CA ILE A 64 12.91 3.80 -2.36
C ILE A 64 12.73 5.05 -1.49
N ARG A 65 11.47 5.45 -1.25
CA ARG A 65 11.15 6.64 -0.47
C ARG A 65 11.41 6.44 1.02
N SER A 66 11.14 5.26 1.55
CA SER A 66 11.32 4.89 2.96
C SER A 66 12.43 3.83 3.11
N PRO A 67 13.72 4.22 3.09
CA PRO A 67 14.84 3.28 3.19
C PRO A 67 14.86 2.53 4.52
N VAL A 68 14.32 3.12 5.58
CA VAL A 68 14.25 2.51 6.90
C VAL A 68 12.83 2.04 7.13
N ARG A 69 12.69 0.78 7.53
CA ARG A 69 11.45 0.19 8.00
C ARG A 69 11.68 -0.49 9.34
N LEU A 70 10.77 -0.26 10.26
CA LEU A 70 10.73 -0.92 11.56
C LEU A 70 9.33 -1.45 11.80
N THR A 71 9.26 -2.72 12.19
CA THR A 71 8.03 -3.35 12.66
C THR A 71 7.96 -3.16 14.17
N VAL A 72 6.83 -2.67 14.66
CA VAL A 72 6.62 -2.38 16.07
C VAL A 72 5.48 -3.28 16.57
N GLU A 73 5.80 -4.08 17.59
CA GLU A 73 4.88 -5.06 18.13
C GLU A 73 3.69 -4.42 18.86
N ALA A 74 2.57 -5.14 18.86
CA ALA A 74 1.42 -4.79 19.69
C ALA A 74 1.83 -4.69 21.17
N GLY A 75 1.25 -3.75 21.90
CA GLY A 75 1.54 -3.47 23.30
C GLY A 75 2.66 -2.46 23.54
N THR A 76 3.41 -2.08 22.51
CA THR A 76 4.44 -1.02 22.58
C THR A 76 3.80 0.33 22.93
N THR A 77 4.43 1.10 23.83
CA THR A 77 3.94 2.45 24.18
C THR A 77 4.34 3.47 23.13
N PHE A 78 3.65 4.62 23.09
CA PHE A 78 4.05 5.70 22.18
C PHE A 78 5.44 6.29 22.49
N ASP A 79 5.85 6.29 23.76
CA ASP A 79 7.20 6.74 24.12
C ASP A 79 8.26 5.78 23.58
N ASP A 80 8.09 4.46 23.82
CA ASP A 80 9.00 3.43 23.31
C ASP A 80 9.02 3.42 21.78
N LEU A 81 7.86 3.64 21.15
CA LEU A 81 7.72 3.75 19.71
C LEU A 81 8.55 4.91 19.15
N ILE A 82 8.45 6.08 19.76
CA ILE A 82 9.19 7.27 19.34
C ILE A 82 10.69 7.06 19.53
N ASP A 83 11.10 6.48 20.65
CA ASP A 83 12.51 6.15 20.90
C ASP A 83 13.06 5.20 19.84
N THR A 84 12.32 4.13 19.54
CA THR A 84 12.69 3.17 18.48
C THR A 84 12.81 3.85 17.11
N VAL A 85 11.93 4.80 16.81
CA VAL A 85 11.95 5.56 15.56
C VAL A 85 13.21 6.43 15.46
N TYR A 86 13.58 7.15 16.53
CA TYR A 86 14.82 7.94 16.56
C TYR A 86 16.07 7.08 16.48
N GLU A 87 16.14 6.00 17.27
CA GLU A 87 17.26 5.06 17.27
C GLU A 87 17.50 4.49 15.87
N ARG A 88 16.45 3.98 15.23
CA ARG A 88 16.56 3.41 13.89
C ARG A 88 16.91 4.47 12.83
N GLY A 89 16.37 5.68 12.96
CA GLY A 89 16.73 6.81 12.10
C GLY A 89 18.22 7.13 12.17
N ASP A 90 18.76 7.22 13.38
CA ASP A 90 20.17 7.50 13.61
C ASP A 90 21.09 6.38 13.12
N GLU A 91 20.72 5.11 13.34
CA GLU A 91 21.46 3.92 12.86
C GLU A 91 21.61 3.90 11.33
N ASP A 92 20.55 4.26 10.61
CA ASP A 92 20.53 4.28 9.15
C ASP A 92 20.95 5.65 8.55
N GLY A 93 21.36 6.60 9.39
CA GLY A 93 21.84 7.92 8.98
C GLY A 93 20.75 8.85 8.42
N VAL A 94 19.50 8.63 8.81
CA VAL A 94 18.33 9.43 8.43
C VAL A 94 17.97 10.39 9.56
N LYS A 95 18.16 11.68 9.32
CA LYS A 95 17.71 12.72 10.26
C LYS A 95 16.20 12.90 10.16
N ILE A 96 15.50 12.69 11.28
CA ILE A 96 14.04 12.88 11.38
C ILE A 96 13.72 14.37 11.41
N ASP A 97 12.73 14.79 10.60
CA ASP A 97 12.33 16.20 10.44
C ASP A 97 11.21 16.63 11.40
N TYR A 98 11.04 15.88 12.48
CA TYR A 98 10.10 16.16 13.57
C TYR A 98 10.86 16.30 14.87
N CYS A 99 10.51 17.30 15.67
CA CYS A 99 10.85 17.25 17.08
C CYS A 99 9.92 16.27 17.82
N ARG A 100 10.33 15.80 19.00
CA ARG A 100 9.62 14.72 19.72
C ARG A 100 8.11 14.97 19.90
N PRO A 101 7.65 16.16 20.31
CA PRO A 101 6.21 16.45 20.43
C PRO A 101 5.46 16.39 19.09
N GLU A 102 6.09 16.83 17.99
CA GLU A 102 5.49 16.79 16.65
C GLU A 102 5.36 15.35 16.15
N LEU A 103 6.40 14.54 16.37
CA LEU A 103 6.39 13.13 16.02
C LEU A 103 5.31 12.38 16.80
N TYR A 104 5.18 12.68 18.10
CA TYR A 104 4.11 12.13 18.92
C TYR A 104 2.73 12.45 18.34
N ALA A 105 2.46 13.74 18.08
CA ALA A 105 1.17 14.18 17.54
C ALA A 105 0.86 13.54 16.17
N HIS A 106 1.88 13.44 15.31
CA HIS A 106 1.77 12.85 13.97
C HIS A 106 1.45 11.35 14.02
N LEU A 107 2.16 10.60 14.86
CA LEU A 107 1.92 9.16 15.02
C LEU A 107 0.57 8.91 15.69
N PHE A 108 0.25 9.65 16.76
CA PHE A 108 -1.00 9.48 17.49
C PHE A 108 -2.22 9.73 16.59
N GLY A 109 -2.20 10.80 15.78
CA GLY A 109 -3.30 11.10 14.86
C GLY A 109 -3.51 10.04 13.76
N ARG A 110 -2.48 9.25 13.41
CA ARG A 110 -2.60 8.17 12.41
C ARG A 110 -2.93 6.81 13.02
N LEU A 111 -2.51 6.60 14.27
CA LEU A 111 -2.63 5.32 14.98
C LEU A 111 -3.79 5.30 15.98
N GLU A 112 -4.52 6.41 16.15
CA GLU A 112 -5.69 6.51 17.01
C GLU A 112 -6.69 5.34 16.84
N PRO A 113 -7.04 4.88 15.61
CA PRO A 113 -7.96 3.75 15.43
C PRO A 113 -7.41 2.40 15.92
N HIS A 114 -6.10 2.31 16.12
CA HIS A 114 -5.35 1.09 16.47
C HIS A 114 -4.64 1.22 17.83
N THR A 115 -5.09 2.17 18.66
CA THR A 115 -4.46 2.50 19.93
C THR A 115 -5.48 2.48 21.06
N SER A 116 -5.16 1.75 22.13
CA SER A 116 -5.87 1.80 23.39
C SER A 116 -4.91 2.12 24.53
N ARG A 117 -5.28 3.06 25.41
CA ARG A 117 -4.50 3.42 26.62
C ARG A 117 -3.02 3.72 26.33
N ASN A 118 -2.74 4.46 25.26
CA ASN A 118 -1.39 4.83 24.83
C ASN A 118 -0.49 3.65 24.42
N ARG A 119 -1.11 2.55 23.95
CA ARG A 119 -0.42 1.37 23.44
C ARG A 119 -1.02 0.94 22.12
N LEU A 120 -0.18 0.38 21.26
CA LEU A 120 -0.63 -0.22 20.01
C LEU A 120 -1.44 -1.48 20.29
N ASP A 121 -2.62 -1.59 19.70
CA ASP A 121 -3.47 -2.79 19.81
C ASP A 121 -3.08 -3.87 18.78
N THR A 122 -2.37 -3.47 17.73
CA THR A 122 -1.88 -4.33 16.64
C THR A 122 -0.43 -4.04 16.33
N GLU A 123 0.22 -4.97 15.63
CA GLU A 123 1.51 -4.72 15.00
C GLU A 123 1.37 -3.64 13.92
N VAL A 124 2.35 -2.73 13.84
CA VAL A 124 2.37 -1.66 12.83
C VAL A 124 3.75 -1.56 12.20
N GLU A 125 3.80 -1.25 10.91
CA GLU A 125 5.05 -0.95 10.20
C GLU A 125 5.23 0.57 10.12
N ILE A 126 6.36 1.07 10.60
CA ILE A 126 6.77 2.47 10.44
C ILE A 126 7.90 2.55 9.43
N GLY A 127 7.79 3.49 8.48
CA GLY A 127 8.84 3.82 7.54
C GLY A 127 9.38 5.23 7.72
N LEU A 128 10.70 5.39 7.72
CA LEU A 128 11.35 6.70 7.67
C LEU A 128 11.80 6.97 6.25
N THR A 129 11.45 8.14 5.74
CA THR A 129 11.89 8.60 4.42
C THR A 129 13.28 9.22 4.45
N ARG A 130 13.95 9.27 3.30
CA ARG A 130 15.24 9.99 3.17
C ARG A 130 15.18 11.46 3.55
N GLU A 131 14.00 12.06 3.49
CA GLU A 131 13.75 13.47 3.82
C GLU A 131 13.43 13.68 5.31
N GLY A 132 13.40 12.61 6.11
CA GLY A 132 13.07 12.67 7.54
C GLY A 132 11.58 12.60 7.86
N GLU A 133 10.71 12.41 6.85
CA GLU A 133 9.27 12.18 7.02
C GLU A 133 9.00 10.77 7.60
N VAL A 134 8.09 10.65 8.55
CA VAL A 134 7.67 9.38 9.17
C VAL A 134 6.34 8.93 8.58
N LYS A 135 6.27 7.68 8.11
CA LYS A 135 5.07 7.06 7.52
C LYS A 135 4.64 5.85 8.31
N VAL A 136 3.33 5.70 8.44
CA VAL A 136 2.71 4.54 9.09
C VAL A 136 2.09 3.70 7.99
N PHE A 137 2.39 2.42 7.99
CA PHE A 137 1.80 1.40 7.14
C PHE A 137 1.09 0.42 8.07
N VAL A 138 -0.24 0.48 8.07
CA VAL A 138 -1.08 -0.52 8.73
C VAL A 138 -1.59 -1.42 7.61
N ASP A 139 -1.44 -2.74 7.77
CA ASP A 139 -2.11 -3.68 6.87
C ASP A 139 -3.63 -3.56 7.10
N GLU A 140 -4.35 -3.17 6.04
CA GLU A 140 -5.83 -3.08 6.02
C GLU A 140 -6.49 -4.47 6.03
#